data_AF-A0A850VLF8-F1
#
_entry.id   AF-A0A850VLF8-F1
#
_cell.length_a   1.000
_cell.length_b   1.000
_cell.length_c   1.000
_cell.angle_alpha   90.00
_cell.angle_beta   90.00
_cell.angle_gamma   90.00
#
_symmetry.space_group_name_H-M   'P 1'
#
loop_
_entity.id
_entity.type
_entity.pdbx_description
1 polymer ?
#
loop_
_entity_poly.entity_id
_entity_poly.type
_entity_poly.pdbx_seq_one_letter_code
_entity_poly.pdbx_strand_id
1 'polypeptide(L)'
;TVKALLILDSLGQRLLAKYYDGTFPTAKEQAAFERNIFSKTHRAGGEIACLEGLTVVYRSSVDLFFYVVGGCQENELMLLAVLTCLLDTLGHLLRDVSHLLAHRKEVEKRWLLDNMEGTFLVVDEIVDRGVILESDPQQVIQRLSLR
;
A
#
# COMPACT_ATOMS: atom_id res chain seq x y z
N THR A 1 2.24 15.17 3.37
CA THR A 1 1.98 14.47 2.11
C THR A 1 2.55 13.07 2.11
N VAL A 2 1.90 12.18 1.38
CA VAL A 2 2.37 10.83 1.11
C VAL A 2 3.53 10.93 0.12
N LYS A 3 4.67 10.32 0.46
CA LYS A 3 5.89 10.27 -0.37
C LYS A 3 5.94 9.03 -1.23
N ALA A 4 5.49 7.89 -0.71
CA ALA A 4 5.43 6.65 -1.46
C ALA A 4 4.35 5.68 -0.94
N LEU A 5 3.88 4.81 -1.83
CA LEU A 5 3.01 3.67 -1.53
C LEU A 5 3.60 2.44 -2.18
N LEU A 6 3.84 1.39 -1.39
CA LEU A 6 4.57 0.20 -1.83
C LEU A 6 3.82 -1.07 -1.43
N ILE A 7 3.86 -2.06 -2.32
CA ILE A 7 3.40 -3.43 -2.06
C ILE A 7 4.54 -4.36 -2.44
N LEU A 8 5.05 -5.08 -1.45
CA LEU A 8 6.13 -6.06 -1.59
C LEU A 8 5.60 -7.46 -1.32
N ASP A 9 6.25 -8.48 -1.87
CA ASP A 9 5.99 -9.87 -1.51
C ASP A 9 6.78 -10.33 -0.27
N SER A 10 6.57 -11.57 0.13
CA SER A 10 7.26 -12.22 1.26
C SER A 10 8.77 -12.39 1.09
N LEU A 11 9.32 -12.10 -0.09
CA LEU A 11 10.76 -12.09 -0.38
C LEU A 11 11.31 -10.66 -0.47
N GLY A 12 10.47 -9.65 -0.26
CA GLY A 12 10.83 -8.23 -0.41
C GLY A 12 10.95 -7.79 -1.87
N GLN A 13 10.38 -8.54 -2.81
CA GLN A 13 10.31 -8.14 -4.21
C GLN A 13 9.15 -7.18 -4.43
N ARG A 14 9.40 -6.14 -5.23
CA ARG A 14 8.40 -5.12 -5.59
C ARG A 14 7.30 -5.74 -6.45
N LEU A 15 6.05 -5.62 -6.00
CA LEU A 15 4.85 -5.88 -6.81
C LEU A 15 4.27 -4.57 -7.32
N LEU A 16 4.17 -3.57 -6.45
CA LEU A 16 3.74 -2.21 -6.80
C LEU A 16 4.59 -1.21 -6.04
N ALA A 17 5.01 -0.14 -6.72
CA ALA A 17 5.63 1.01 -6.08
C ALA A 17 5.24 2.30 -6.78
N LYS A 18 4.65 3.23 -6.03
CA LYS A 18 4.46 4.62 -6.46
C LYS A 18 5.25 5.55 -5.55
N TYR A 19 6.08 6.37 -6.16
CA TYR A 19 6.81 7.45 -5.51
C TYR A 19 6.25 8.77 -6.03
N TYR A 20 5.85 9.65 -5.12
CA TYR A 20 5.12 10.89 -5.45
C TYR A 20 6.00 12.14 -5.43
N ASP A 21 7.24 12.02 -4.94
CA ASP A 21 8.19 13.13 -4.90
C ASP A 21 9.61 12.70 -5.31
N GLY A 22 10.53 13.67 -5.30
CA GLY A 22 11.93 13.47 -5.66
C GLY A 22 12.81 12.91 -4.53
N THR A 23 12.26 12.34 -3.45
CA THR A 23 13.07 11.78 -2.34
C THR A 23 13.92 10.60 -2.83
N PHE A 24 13.38 9.80 -3.76
CA PHE A 24 14.05 8.63 -4.36
C PHE A 24 14.03 8.73 -5.90
N PRO A 25 14.88 9.57 -6.49
CA PRO A 25 14.81 9.91 -7.92
C PRO A 25 15.24 8.76 -8.83
N THR A 26 16.11 7.85 -8.37
CA THR A 26 16.60 6.73 -9.18
C THR A 26 16.00 5.39 -8.78
N ALA A 27 15.84 4.48 -9.74
CA ALA A 27 15.41 3.11 -9.48
C ALA A 27 16.35 2.38 -8.49
N LYS A 28 17.65 2.73 -8.48
CA LYS A 28 18.65 2.17 -7.56
C LYS A 28 18.37 2.59 -6.11
N GLU A 29 18.07 3.86 -5.88
CA GLU A 29 17.73 4.37 -4.55
C GLU A 29 16.40 3.81 -4.06
N GLN A 30 15.39 3.76 -4.93
CA GLN A 30 14.10 3.13 -4.61
C GLN A 30 14.26 1.67 -4.20
N ALA A 31 15.03 0.88 -4.95
CA ALA A 31 15.29 -0.52 -4.62
C ALA A 31 16.11 -0.68 -3.32
N ALA A 32 17.05 0.24 -3.04
CA ALA A 32 17.79 0.25 -1.78
C ALA A 32 16.87 0.55 -0.59
N PHE A 33 15.97 1.53 -0.74
CA PHE A 33 14.97 1.87 0.26
C PHE A 33 14.02 0.71 0.52
N GLU A 34 13.46 0.08 -0.52
CA GLU A 34 12.57 -1.09 -0.39
C GLU A 34 13.23 -2.25 0.36
N ARG A 35 14.49 -2.54 0.05
CA ARG A 35 15.26 -3.56 0.80
C ARG A 35 15.43 -3.16 2.26
N ASN A 36 15.73 -1.89 2.54
CA ASN A 36 15.90 -1.38 3.90
C ASN A 36 14.60 -1.50 4.70
N ILE A 37 13.47 -1.01 4.17
CA ILE A 37 12.17 -1.09 4.87
C ILE A 37 11.78 -2.55 5.13
N PHE A 38 11.93 -3.42 4.13
CA PHE A 38 11.56 -4.82 4.25
C PHE A 38 12.41 -5.53 5.31
N SER A 39 13.73 -5.30 5.29
CA SER A 39 14.65 -5.90 6.27
C SER A 39 14.27 -5.57 7.72
N LYS A 40 13.78 -4.35 7.97
CA LYS A 40 13.43 -3.86 9.31
C LYS A 40 11.99 -4.21 9.73
N THR A 41 11.10 -4.42 8.79
CA THR A 41 9.67 -4.60 9.07
C THR A 41 9.21 -6.05 8.96
N HIS A 42 9.86 -6.91 8.17
CA HIS A 42 9.36 -8.27 7.89
C HIS A 42 9.24 -9.19 9.13
N ARG A 43 9.99 -8.91 10.21
CA ARG A 43 9.91 -9.65 11.50
C ARG A 43 9.31 -8.82 12.62
N ALA A 44 9.01 -7.56 12.38
CA ALA A 44 8.46 -6.67 13.39
C ALA A 44 6.94 -6.81 13.37
N GLY A 45 6.33 -7.07 14.53
CA GLY A 45 4.88 -7.06 14.69
C GLY A 45 4.28 -5.66 14.84
N GLY A 46 5.02 -4.61 14.44
CA GLY A 46 4.59 -3.22 14.57
C GLY A 46 3.80 -2.75 13.35
N GLU A 47 3.09 -1.65 13.49
CA GLU A 47 2.31 -1.01 12.41
C GLU A 47 2.99 0.27 11.89
N ILE A 48 3.97 0.80 12.63
CA ILE A 48 4.61 2.10 12.37
C ILE A 48 6.12 1.98 12.63
N ALA A 49 6.93 2.58 11.77
CA ALA A 49 8.38 2.69 11.91
C ALA A 49 8.87 4.06 11.42
N CYS A 50 9.89 4.61 12.08
CA CYS A 50 10.61 5.79 11.60
C CYS A 50 11.93 5.33 10.95
N LEU A 51 12.10 5.62 9.66
CA LEU A 51 13.21 5.15 8.83
C LEU A 51 13.77 6.30 8.02
N GLU A 52 15.06 6.63 8.19
CA GLU A 52 15.74 7.68 7.39
C GLU A 52 15.05 9.06 7.44
N GLY A 53 14.42 9.39 8.57
CA GLY A 53 13.64 10.62 8.70
C GLY A 53 12.31 10.58 7.93
N LEU A 54 11.79 9.39 7.67
CA LEU A 54 10.47 9.15 7.08
C LEU A 54 9.61 8.38 8.06
N THR A 55 8.33 8.70 8.05
CA THR A 55 7.32 7.94 8.78
C THR A 55 6.79 6.86 7.85
N VAL A 56 6.94 5.61 8.25
CA VAL A 56 6.48 4.44 7.48
C VAL A 56 5.43 3.71 8.28
N VAL A 57 4.20 3.66 7.78
CA VAL A 57 3.16 2.77 8.31
C VAL A 57 3.09 1.54 7.43
N TYR A 58 2.92 0.37 8.04
CA TYR A 58 2.95 -0.89 7.33
C TYR A 58 2.07 -1.96 7.96
N ARG A 59 1.63 -2.88 7.11
CA ARG A 59 0.83 -4.05 7.47
C ARG A 59 1.28 -5.22 6.60
N SER A 60 1.40 -6.39 7.19
CA SER A 60 1.53 -7.65 6.45
C SER A 60 0.18 -8.35 6.34
N SER A 61 -0.02 -9.08 5.25
CA SER A 61 -1.19 -9.93 4.99
C SER A 61 -0.72 -11.17 4.26
N VAL A 62 -0.79 -12.34 4.90
CA VAL A 62 -0.32 -13.64 4.38
C VAL A 62 1.11 -13.60 3.80
N ASP A 63 1.25 -13.30 2.51
CA ASP A 63 2.48 -13.28 1.73
C ASP A 63 2.78 -11.93 1.08
N LEU A 64 2.09 -10.88 1.54
CA LEU A 64 2.19 -9.50 1.08
C LEU A 64 2.53 -8.54 2.21
N PHE A 65 3.24 -7.47 1.87
CA PHE A 65 3.60 -6.38 2.76
C PHE A 65 3.21 -5.05 2.12
N PHE A 66 2.38 -4.29 2.82
CA PHE A 66 1.84 -3.01 2.38
C PHE A 66 2.49 -1.88 3.17
N TYR A 67 2.92 -0.84 2.48
CA TYR A 67 3.61 0.30 3.08
C TYR A 67 3.04 1.62 2.56
N VAL A 68 2.85 2.57 3.47
CA VAL A 68 2.61 3.98 3.15
C VAL A 68 3.69 4.81 3.84
N VAL A 69 4.38 5.63 3.05
CA VAL A 69 5.53 6.43 3.49
C VAL A 69 5.15 7.90 3.45
N GLY A 70 5.34 8.60 4.57
CA GLY A 70 5.21 10.05 4.68
C GLY A 70 6.51 10.70 5.13
N GLY A 71 6.54 12.04 5.15
CA GLY A 71 7.65 12.78 5.77
C GLY A 71 7.70 12.60 7.30
N CYS A 72 8.83 12.96 7.92
CA CYS A 72 9.02 12.86 9.37
C CYS A 72 8.02 13.64 10.24
N GLN A 73 7.34 14.63 9.68
CA GLN A 73 6.36 15.47 10.39
C GLN A 73 4.91 15.11 10.03
N GLU A 74 4.71 14.08 9.21
CA GLU A 74 3.37 13.64 8.85
C GLU A 74 2.69 12.94 10.01
N ASN A 75 1.38 13.18 10.14
CA ASN A 75 0.55 12.51 11.11
C ASN A 75 0.43 11.01 10.77
N GLU A 76 0.90 10.15 11.67
CA GLU A 76 0.92 8.71 11.44
C GLU A 76 -0.48 8.12 11.33
N LEU A 77 -1.48 8.69 12.03
CA LEU A 77 -2.88 8.26 11.95
C LEU A 77 -3.46 8.50 10.55
N MET A 78 -3.06 9.59 9.90
CA MET A 78 -3.50 9.90 8.54
C MET A 78 -2.90 8.92 7.53
N LEU A 79 -1.61 8.58 7.67
CA LEU A 79 -0.97 7.56 6.85
C LEU A 79 -1.59 6.17 7.10
N LEU A 80 -1.92 5.85 8.36
CA LEU A 80 -2.57 4.60 8.73
C LEU A 80 -3.99 4.51 8.16
N ALA A 81 -4.72 5.62 8.07
CA ALA A 81 -6.03 5.68 7.41
C ALA A 81 -5.91 5.35 5.92
N VAL A 82 -4.89 5.89 5.22
CA VAL A 82 -4.59 5.55 3.82
C VAL A 82 -4.28 4.05 3.66
N LEU A 83 -3.44 3.50 4.54
CA LEU A 83 -3.08 2.09 4.50
C LEU A 83 -4.29 1.18 4.75
N THR A 84 -5.13 1.52 5.73
CA THR A 84 -6.36 0.80 6.05
C THR A 84 -7.35 0.86 4.88
N CYS A 85 -7.57 2.05 4.32
CA CYS A 85 -8.42 2.25 3.15
C CYS A 85 -7.98 1.39 1.96
N LEU A 86 -6.67 1.34 1.68
CA LEU A 86 -6.10 0.49 0.63
C LEU A 86 -6.41 -0.98 0.87
N LEU A 87 -6.14 -1.49 2.08
CA LEU A 87 -6.36 -2.90 2.43
C LEU A 87 -7.82 -3.29 2.35
N ASP A 88 -8.72 -2.48 2.90
CA ASP A 88 -10.16 -2.75 2.91
C ASP A 88 -10.74 -2.70 1.48
N THR A 89 -10.31 -1.74 0.67
CA THR A 89 -10.74 -1.61 -0.73
C THR A 89 -10.26 -2.79 -1.57
N LEU A 90 -8.98 -3.16 -1.45
CA LEU A 90 -8.43 -4.33 -2.17
C LEU A 90 -9.09 -5.63 -1.70
N GLY A 91 -9.33 -5.77 -0.40
CA GLY A 91 -10.06 -6.91 0.16
C GLY A 91 -11.45 -7.05 -0.45
N HIS A 92 -12.18 -5.94 -0.60
CA HIS A 92 -13.49 -5.93 -1.26
C HIS A 92 -13.40 -6.32 -2.74
N LEU A 93 -12.55 -5.63 -3.52
CA LEU A 93 -12.42 -5.85 -4.96
C LEU A 93 -11.98 -7.28 -5.29
N LEU A 94 -11.01 -7.82 -4.57
CA LEU A 94 -10.52 -9.17 -4.82
C LEU A 94 -11.55 -10.23 -4.41
N ARG A 95 -12.39 -9.95 -3.40
CA ARG A 95 -13.51 -10.82 -3.03
C ARG A 95 -14.61 -10.83 -4.11
N ASP A 96 -14.89 -9.70 -4.71
CA ASP A 96 -15.91 -9.60 -5.77
C ASP A 96 -15.47 -10.31 -7.06
N VAL A 97 -14.21 -10.17 -7.45
CA VAL A 97 -13.67 -10.78 -8.67
C VAL A 97 -13.52 -12.30 -8.54
N SER A 98 -13.34 -12.82 -7.32
CA SER A 98 -13.20 -14.25 -7.09
C SER A 98 -14.31 -14.79 -6.19
N HIS A 99 -15.32 -15.40 -6.80
CA HIS A 99 -16.42 -16.08 -6.08
C HIS A 99 -15.94 -17.15 -5.07
N LEU A 100 -14.70 -17.64 -5.22
CA LEU A 100 -14.07 -18.59 -4.31
C LEU A 100 -13.46 -17.93 -3.04
N LEU A 101 -13.44 -16.60 -2.96
CA LEU A 101 -12.85 -15.83 -1.85
C LEU A 101 -13.87 -15.20 -0.90
N ALA A 102 -15.16 -15.48 -1.05
CA ALA A 102 -16.22 -14.92 -0.20
C ALA A 102 -15.96 -15.11 1.32
N HIS A 103 -15.14 -16.09 1.70
CA HIS A 103 -14.79 -16.39 3.09
C HIS A 103 -13.37 -15.97 3.52
N ARG A 104 -12.54 -15.37 2.66
CA ARG A 104 -11.19 -14.93 3.03
C ARG A 104 -11.20 -13.45 3.44
N LYS A 105 -10.59 -13.16 4.59
CA LYS A 105 -10.45 -11.79 5.13
C LYS A 105 -9.15 -11.11 4.73
N GLU A 106 -8.16 -11.87 4.26
CA GLU A 106 -6.80 -11.38 4.01
C GLU A 106 -6.49 -11.38 2.52
N VAL A 107 -5.72 -10.38 2.09
CA VAL A 107 -5.27 -10.20 0.70
C VAL A 107 -4.04 -11.09 0.47
N GLU A 108 -4.05 -11.90 -0.59
CA GLU A 108 -2.94 -12.80 -0.95
C GLU A 108 -2.34 -12.42 -2.30
N LYS A 109 -1.04 -12.69 -2.48
CA LYS A 109 -0.27 -12.34 -3.67
C LYS A 109 -0.91 -12.83 -4.97
N ARG A 110 -1.43 -14.07 -4.98
CA ARG A 110 -2.04 -14.65 -6.19
C ARG A 110 -3.16 -13.77 -6.74
N TRP A 111 -4.10 -13.37 -5.88
CA TRP A 111 -5.27 -12.61 -6.31
C TRP A 111 -4.93 -11.16 -6.65
N LEU A 112 -4.00 -10.58 -5.90
CA LEU A 112 -3.48 -9.25 -6.22
C LEU A 112 -2.82 -9.25 -7.61
N LEU A 113 -2.04 -10.29 -7.95
CA LEU A 113 -1.44 -10.44 -9.27
C LEU A 113 -2.48 -10.68 -10.38
N ASP A 114 -3.53 -11.46 -10.10
CA ASP A 114 -4.63 -11.71 -11.03
C ASP A 114 -5.45 -10.42 -11.32
N ASN A 115 -5.43 -9.43 -10.44
CA ASN A 115 -6.12 -8.14 -10.61
C ASN A 115 -5.21 -6.92 -10.30
N MET A 116 -4.06 -6.85 -10.97
CA MET A 116 -3.13 -5.72 -10.84
C MET A 116 -3.73 -4.40 -11.34
N GLU A 117 -4.52 -4.43 -12.41
CA GLU A 117 -5.16 -3.23 -12.97
C GLU A 117 -6.09 -2.58 -11.94
N GLY A 118 -6.96 -3.37 -11.28
CA GLY A 118 -7.78 -2.90 -10.18
C GLY A 118 -6.95 -2.33 -9.03
N THR A 119 -5.81 -2.97 -8.72
CA THR A 119 -4.89 -2.48 -7.67
C THR A 119 -4.34 -1.10 -8.00
N PHE A 120 -3.94 -0.83 -9.25
CA PHE A 120 -3.49 0.49 -9.67
C PHE A 120 -4.60 1.54 -9.57
N LEU A 121 -5.82 1.21 -10.02
CA LEU A 121 -6.95 2.14 -9.95
C LEU A 121 -7.29 2.52 -8.51
N VAL A 122 -7.27 1.56 -7.58
CA VAL A 122 -7.46 1.84 -6.15
C VAL A 122 -6.42 2.83 -5.62
N VAL A 123 -5.14 2.58 -5.92
CA VAL A 123 -4.07 3.48 -5.47
C VAL A 123 -4.27 4.90 -5.99
N ASP A 124 -4.73 5.05 -7.23
CA ASP A 124 -4.97 6.34 -7.88
C ASP A 124 -6.16 7.11 -7.31
N GLU A 125 -7.20 6.40 -6.87
CA GLU A 125 -8.37 7.01 -6.22
C GLU A 125 -8.08 7.42 -4.76
N ILE A 126 -7.12 6.76 -4.09
CA ILE A 126 -6.75 7.07 -2.70
C ILE A 126 -5.72 8.21 -2.64
N VAL A 127 -4.68 8.18 -3.49
CA VAL A 127 -3.60 9.16 -3.48
C VAL A 127 -3.26 9.63 -4.89
N ASP A 128 -3.33 10.94 -5.11
CA ASP A 128 -2.84 11.58 -6.34
C ASP A 128 -1.71 12.56 -6.03
N ARG A 129 -0.57 12.39 -6.69
CA ARG A 129 0.64 13.23 -6.54
C ARG A 129 1.04 13.47 -5.07
N GLY A 130 0.84 12.46 -4.21
CA GLY A 130 1.17 12.52 -2.79
C GLY A 130 0.14 13.24 -1.91
N VAL A 131 -0.97 13.70 -2.49
CA VAL A 131 -2.14 14.23 -1.79
C VAL A 131 -3.15 13.10 -1.59
N ILE A 132 -3.65 12.97 -0.38
CA ILE A 132 -4.70 11.99 -0.04
C ILE A 132 -6.02 12.55 -0.58
N LEU A 133 -6.63 11.84 -1.53
CA LEU A 133 -7.91 12.20 -2.12
C LEU A 133 -9.07 11.57 -1.35
N GLU A 134 -8.87 10.35 -0.85
CA GLU A 134 -9.89 9.59 -0.13
C GLU A 134 -9.24 8.66 0.90
N SER A 135 -9.94 8.46 2.02
CA SER A 135 -9.54 7.51 3.07
C SER A 135 -10.70 6.61 3.52
N ASP A 136 -11.90 6.79 2.96
CA ASP A 136 -13.03 5.87 3.15
C ASP A 136 -13.08 4.83 2.00
N PRO A 137 -12.88 3.53 2.30
CA PRO A 137 -12.91 2.48 1.27
C PRO A 137 -14.25 2.41 0.52
N GLN A 138 -15.38 2.73 1.16
CA GLN A 138 -16.69 2.69 0.50
C GLN A 138 -16.78 3.74 -0.62
N GLN A 139 -16.23 4.94 -0.38
CA GLN A 139 -16.18 6.01 -1.38
C GLN A 139 -15.26 5.63 -2.55
N VAL A 140 -14.11 5.02 -2.27
CA VAL A 140 -13.20 4.53 -3.31
C VAL A 140 -13.89 3.49 -4.20
N ILE A 141 -14.51 2.47 -3.59
CA ILE A 141 -15.24 1.42 -4.32
C ILE A 141 -16.34 2.02 -5.19
N GLN A 142 -17.12 2.96 -4.64
CA GLN A 142 -18.18 3.63 -5.39
C GLN A 142 -17.63 4.37 -6.62
N ARG A 143 -16.54 5.12 -6.48
CA ARG A 143 -15.90 5.84 -7.60
C ARG A 143 -15.37 4.87 -8.67
N LEU A 144 -14.79 3.75 -8.25
CA LEU A 144 -14.31 2.71 -9.16
C LEU A 144 -15.44 2.01 -9.91
N SER A 145 -16.60 1.80 -9.28
CA SER A 145 -17.76 1.18 -9.93
C SER A 145 -18.39 2.01 -11.06
N LEU A 146 -18.10 3.33 -11.08
CA LEU A 146 -18.61 4.27 -12.08
C LEU A 146 -17.68 4.39 -13.30
N ARG A 147 -16.52 3.74 -13.30
CA ARG A 147 -15.56 3.68 -14.41
C ARG A 147 -15.75 2.40 -15.22
#